data_AF-A0A970M552-F1
#
_entry.id   AF-A0A970M552-F1
#
_cell.length_a   1.000
_cell.length_b   1.000
_cell.length_c   1.000
_cell.angle_alpha   90.00
_cell.angle_beta   90.00
_cell.angle_gamma   90.00
#
_symmetry.space_group_name_H-M   'P 1'
#
loop_
_entity.id
_entity.type
_entity.pdbx_description
1 polymer ?
#
loop_
_entity_poly.entity_id
_entity_poly.type
_entity_poly.pdbx_seq_one_letter_code
_entity_poly.pdbx_strand_id
1 'polypeptide(L)'
;GVFHLAYFPRPYRFHFNAHNLVVYGKENGRYLISDPVMETAESLNYDELMRVRWARGMFEPRGHMYYPAKIPSRIDLPAAIVKGIRRNCREMLSIPLPFFGVRGIRYVAGQVKKWPDKLGEKRASLYLGNFIRMQEEIGTGGGGFRFIYAAFLQEAAKALNNPRLRELSQEMTAIGDRWREFAAIGGRIIKKRNNEQESYEAMSAILAEIADREQHLFGALKKSVS
;
A
#
# COMPACT_ATOMS: atom_id res chain seq x y z
N GLY A 1 -16.38 -1.09 11.46
CA GLY A 1 -15.44 -1.38 10.37
C GLY A 1 -16.17 -1.83 9.15
N VAL A 2 -15.42 -2.22 8.13
CA VAL A 2 -15.85 -2.37 6.73
C VAL A 2 -17.11 -3.23 6.58
N PHE A 3 -17.18 -4.34 7.33
CA PHE A 3 -18.30 -5.28 7.27
C PHE A 3 -19.69 -4.62 7.49
N HIS A 4 -19.76 -3.55 8.28
CA HIS A 4 -21.02 -2.87 8.61
C HIS A 4 -21.34 -1.66 7.72
N LEU A 5 -20.50 -1.35 6.71
CA LEU A 5 -20.80 -0.30 5.74
C LEU A 5 -21.96 -0.74 4.84
N ALA A 6 -23.11 -0.06 4.98
CA ALA A 6 -24.34 -0.42 4.27
C ALA A 6 -24.21 -0.26 2.75
N TYR A 7 -23.39 0.68 2.29
CA TYR A 7 -23.14 0.95 0.88
C TYR A 7 -22.10 0.01 0.23
N PHE A 8 -21.30 -0.74 1.02
CA PHE A 8 -20.37 -1.70 0.44
C PHE A 8 -21.13 -2.88 -0.19
N PRO A 9 -20.79 -3.29 -1.44
CA PRO A 9 -21.30 -4.53 -2.00
C PRO A 9 -20.92 -5.73 -1.13
N ARG A 10 -21.79 -6.75 -1.04
CA ARG A 10 -21.58 -7.94 -0.18
C ARG A 10 -20.19 -8.58 -0.34
N PRO A 11 -19.62 -8.74 -1.56
CA PRO A 11 -18.30 -9.33 -1.73
C PRO A 11 -17.15 -8.54 -1.07
N TYR A 12 -17.31 -7.23 -0.87
CA TYR A 12 -16.30 -6.37 -0.24
C TYR A 12 -16.46 -6.25 1.28
N ARG A 13 -17.47 -6.91 1.88
CA ARG A 13 -17.69 -6.89 3.33
C ARG A 13 -16.91 -8.01 4.00
N PHE A 14 -15.76 -7.67 4.58
CA PHE A 14 -14.97 -8.56 5.42
C PHE A 14 -14.68 -7.94 6.78
N HIS A 15 -14.39 -8.78 7.79
CA HIS A 15 -14.13 -8.34 9.16
C HIS A 15 -12.75 -7.69 9.30
N PHE A 16 -12.65 -6.46 8.82
CA PHE A 16 -11.47 -5.61 8.92
C PHE A 16 -11.89 -4.21 9.34
N ASN A 17 -11.30 -3.71 10.42
CA ASN A 17 -11.70 -2.44 11.03
C ASN A 17 -10.75 -1.28 10.72
N ALA A 18 -9.59 -1.51 10.09
CA ALA A 18 -8.66 -0.45 9.70
C ALA A 18 -9.09 0.22 8.38
N HIS A 19 -10.23 0.90 8.40
CA HIS A 19 -10.76 1.69 7.29
C HIS A 19 -11.11 3.09 7.76
N ASN A 20 -10.75 4.10 6.97
CA ASN A 20 -11.04 5.49 7.26
C ASN A 20 -11.93 6.06 6.14
N LEU A 21 -12.92 6.85 6.53
CA LEU A 21 -13.82 7.56 5.63
C LEU A 21 -13.90 9.03 6.08
N VAL A 22 -14.32 9.91 5.16
CA VAL A 22 -14.50 11.33 5.46
C VAL A 22 -15.98 11.64 5.51
N VAL A 23 -16.44 12.13 6.66
CA VAL A 23 -17.77 12.75 6.76
C VAL A 23 -17.61 14.23 6.43
N TYR A 24 -18.18 14.68 5.31
CA TYR A 24 -18.02 16.06 4.82
C TYR A 24 -19.27 16.93 4.98
N GLY A 25 -20.41 16.35 5.34
CA GLY A 25 -21.65 17.07 5.52
C GLY A 25 -22.72 16.27 6.24
N LYS A 26 -23.84 16.94 6.54
CA LYS A 26 -25.04 16.32 7.12
C LYS A 26 -26.28 16.96 6.52
N GLU A 27 -27.13 16.15 5.91
CA GLU A 27 -28.37 16.59 5.25
C GLU A 27 -29.51 15.64 5.63
N ASN A 28 -30.68 16.18 5.96
CA ASN A 28 -31.89 15.40 6.26
C ASN A 28 -31.67 14.25 7.26
N GLY A 29 -30.84 14.48 8.29
CA GLY A 29 -30.52 13.49 9.31
C GLY A 29 -29.51 12.40 8.89
N ARG A 30 -28.99 12.46 7.66
CA ARG A 30 -27.96 11.55 7.13
C ARG A 30 -26.61 12.26 7.05
N TYR A 31 -25.54 11.49 7.25
CA TYR A 31 -24.16 11.95 7.11
C TYR A 31 -23.68 11.66 5.70
N LEU A 32 -23.13 12.68 5.03
CA LEU A 32 -22.54 12.57 3.70
C LEU A 32 -21.10 12.09 3.82
N ILE A 33 -20.78 11.03 3.08
CA ILE A 33 -19.54 10.27 3.22
C ILE A 33 -18.80 10.26 1.89
N SER A 34 -17.53 10.67 1.93
CA SER A 34 -16.55 10.38 0.89
C SER A 34 -15.70 9.20 1.37
N ASP A 35 -15.82 8.08 0.68
CA ASP A 35 -15.11 6.84 0.97
C ASP A 35 -14.20 6.51 -0.22
N PRO A 36 -12.90 6.25 -0.02
CA PRO A 36 -11.96 6.00 -1.11
C PRO A 36 -12.25 4.72 -1.91
N VAL A 37 -13.14 3.84 -1.41
CA VAL A 37 -13.53 2.60 -2.11
C VAL A 37 -14.69 2.85 -3.09
N MET A 38 -15.44 3.94 -2.93
CA MET A 38 -16.64 4.22 -3.71
C MET A 38 -16.36 5.29 -4.78
N GLU A 39 -16.99 5.15 -5.95
CA GLU A 39 -16.87 6.13 -7.05
C GLU A 39 -17.63 7.42 -6.75
N THR A 40 -18.79 7.31 -6.10
CA THR A 40 -19.64 8.44 -5.72
C THR A 40 -19.71 8.62 -4.21
N ALA A 41 -20.16 9.80 -3.78
CA ALA A 41 -20.45 10.04 -2.39
C ALA A 41 -21.58 9.13 -1.90
N GLU A 42 -21.46 8.67 -0.66
CA GLU A 42 -22.41 7.78 0.00
C GLU A 42 -23.03 8.47 1.21
N SER A 43 -24.01 7.82 1.84
CA SER A 43 -24.55 8.33 3.10
C SER A 43 -24.89 7.24 4.09
N LEU A 44 -24.73 7.55 5.37
CA LEU A 44 -25.19 6.70 6.49
C LEU A 44 -26.08 7.52 7.42
N ASN A 45 -27.07 6.87 8.03
CA ASN A 45 -27.76 7.44 9.17
C ASN A 45 -26.91 7.34 10.45
N TYR A 46 -27.41 7.91 11.54
CA TYR A 46 -26.72 7.93 12.83
C TYR A 46 -26.38 6.52 13.35
N ASP A 47 -27.35 5.60 13.34
CA ASP A 47 -27.19 4.25 13.90
C ASP A 47 -26.20 3.41 13.10
N GLU A 48 -26.26 3.53 11.77
CA GLU A 48 -25.31 2.91 10.85
C GLU A 48 -23.89 3.41 11.11
N LEU A 49 -23.70 4.73 11.22
CA LEU A 49 -22.40 5.33 11.50
C LEU A 49 -21.87 4.92 12.88
N MET A 50 -22.73 4.90 13.91
CA MET A 50 -22.35 4.45 15.25
C MET A 50 -21.93 2.98 15.27
N ARG A 51 -22.65 2.12 14.55
CA ARG A 51 -22.30 0.70 14.40
C ARG A 51 -20.93 0.53 13.74
N VAL A 52 -20.62 1.31 12.71
CA VAL A 52 -19.33 1.23 12.01
C VAL A 52 -18.20 1.75 12.90
N ARG A 53 -18.39 2.88 13.59
CA ARG A 53 -17.39 3.53 14.46
C ARG A 53 -17.02 2.70 15.69
N TRP A 54 -17.95 1.91 16.21
CA TRP A 54 -17.76 1.10 17.42
C TRP A 54 -17.69 -0.41 17.15
N ALA A 55 -17.46 -0.81 15.90
CA ALA A 55 -17.29 -2.21 15.57
C ALA A 55 -16.09 -2.83 16.31
N ARG A 56 -16.31 -3.99 16.92
CA ARG A 56 -15.30 -4.76 17.64
C ARG A 56 -14.45 -5.61 16.69
N GLY A 57 -13.28 -6.03 17.16
CA GLY A 57 -12.39 -6.97 16.46
C GLY A 57 -11.00 -6.41 16.18
N MET A 58 -10.24 -7.09 15.33
CA MET A 58 -8.88 -6.67 14.98
C MET A 58 -8.88 -5.26 14.37
N PHE A 59 -8.01 -4.38 14.87
CA PHE A 59 -7.94 -2.96 14.50
C PHE A 59 -9.24 -2.16 14.74
N GLU A 60 -9.99 -2.48 15.80
CA GLU A 60 -11.21 -1.76 16.16
C GLU A 60 -11.03 -0.23 16.20
N PRO A 61 -11.99 0.56 15.67
CA PRO A 61 -11.81 2.01 15.57
C PRO A 61 -11.97 2.73 16.91
N ARG A 62 -12.66 2.12 17.89
CA ARG A 62 -12.94 2.70 19.22
C ARG A 62 -13.55 4.10 19.17
N GLY A 63 -14.36 4.37 18.15
CA GLY A 63 -14.95 5.69 17.93
C GLY A 63 -13.94 6.79 17.57
N HIS A 64 -12.68 6.46 17.26
CA HIS A 64 -11.66 7.42 16.85
C HIS A 64 -12.17 8.34 15.74
N MET A 65 -11.92 9.62 15.94
CA MET A 65 -12.30 10.68 15.03
C MET A 65 -11.21 11.74 15.10
N TYR A 66 -10.78 12.19 13.94
CA TYR A 66 -9.81 13.26 13.82
C TYR A 66 -10.31 14.27 12.79
N TYR A 67 -10.11 15.53 13.10
CA TYR A 67 -10.42 16.65 12.23
C TYR A 67 -9.32 17.70 12.42
N PRO A 68 -9.00 18.48 11.37
CA PRO A 68 -8.01 19.54 11.50
C PRO A 68 -8.55 20.62 12.46
N ALA A 69 -7.93 20.74 13.64
CA ALA A 69 -8.27 21.80 14.60
C ALA A 69 -7.75 23.17 14.18
N LYS A 70 -6.64 23.20 13.44
CA LYS A 70 -6.03 24.40 12.88
C LYS A 70 -5.34 24.04 11.57
N ILE A 71 -5.66 24.78 10.51
CA ILE A 71 -4.95 24.73 9.24
C ILE A 71 -4.14 26.02 9.15
N PRO A 72 -2.81 25.97 9.01
CA PRO A 72 -2.01 27.18 8.87
C PRO A 72 -2.36 27.88 7.54
N SER A 73 -2.40 29.21 7.55
CA SER A 73 -2.66 30.02 6.35
C SER A 73 -1.55 29.91 5.30
N ARG A 74 -0.34 29.51 5.72
CA ARG A 74 0.81 29.25 4.84
C ARG A 74 1.39 27.88 5.15
N ILE A 75 1.60 27.08 4.10
CA ILE A 75 2.21 25.76 4.19
C ILE A 75 3.60 25.85 3.54
N ASP A 76 4.64 25.51 4.29
CA ASP A 76 5.98 25.30 3.73
C ASP A 76 6.05 23.91 3.08
N LEU A 77 5.59 23.85 1.83
CA LEU A 77 5.54 22.62 1.06
C LEU A 77 6.94 22.03 0.81
N PRO A 78 7.98 22.81 0.43
CA PRO A 78 9.34 22.30 0.32
C PRO A 78 9.85 21.57 1.56
N ALA A 79 9.71 22.17 2.75
CA ALA A 79 10.14 21.54 4.00
C ALA A 79 9.34 20.26 4.30
N ALA A 80 8.03 20.26 4.03
CA ALA A 80 7.19 19.08 4.20
C ALA A 80 7.59 17.93 3.27
N ILE A 81 7.91 18.22 2.01
CA ILE A 81 8.38 17.24 1.02
C ILE A 81 9.69 16.60 1.49
N VAL A 82 10.69 17.41 1.86
CA VAL A 82 12.00 16.91 2.34
C VAL A 82 11.82 16.04 3.59
N LYS A 83 10.97 16.47 4.52
CA LYS A 83 10.65 15.69 5.72
C LYS A 83 10.01 14.35 5.38
N GLY A 84 9.08 14.32 4.43
CA GLY A 84 8.41 13.11 3.94
C GLY A 84 9.39 12.13 3.30
N ILE A 85 10.25 12.60 2.38
CA ILE A 85 11.27 11.77 1.72
C ILE A 85 12.24 11.18 2.75
N ARG A 86 12.77 12.01 3.67
CA ARG A 86 13.69 11.55 4.72
C ARG A 86 13.06 10.49 5.63
N ARG A 87 11.78 10.67 5.99
CA ARG A 87 11.02 9.68 6.76
C ARG A 87 10.92 8.35 6.02
N ASN A 88 10.52 8.38 4.75
CA ASN A 88 10.37 7.17 3.95
C ASN A 88 11.73 6.46 3.75
N CYS A 89 12.80 7.19 3.48
CA CYS A 89 14.15 6.62 3.40
C CYS A 89 14.55 5.91 4.71
N ARG A 90 14.28 6.52 5.88
CA ARG A 90 14.57 5.90 7.18
C ARG A 90 13.74 4.63 7.39
N GLU A 91 12.45 4.68 7.08
CA GLU A 91 11.55 3.54 7.28
C GLU A 91 11.91 2.37 6.36
N MET A 92 12.32 2.66 5.12
CA MET A 92 12.72 1.64 4.15
C MET A 92 14.09 1.04 4.41
N LEU A 93 15.05 1.82 4.92
CA LEU A 93 16.45 1.41 5.06
C LEU A 93 16.85 1.03 6.49
N SER A 94 16.31 1.70 7.51
CA SER A 94 16.94 1.77 8.83
C SER A 94 16.18 1.10 9.97
N ILE A 95 14.92 0.67 9.79
CA ILE A 95 14.18 -0.04 10.85
C ILE A 95 14.93 -1.34 11.22
N PRO A 96 15.43 -1.51 12.46
CA PRO A 96 16.33 -2.60 12.85
C PRO A 96 15.61 -3.96 13.02
N LEU A 97 14.58 -4.22 12.23
CA LEU A 97 13.80 -5.46 12.23
C LEU A 97 13.76 -6.04 10.81
N PRO A 98 13.85 -7.36 10.64
CA PRO A 98 13.99 -7.98 9.31
C PRO A 98 12.71 -7.93 8.47
N PHE A 99 11.57 -7.60 9.05
CA PHE A 99 10.26 -7.66 8.39
C PHE A 99 9.80 -6.33 7.78
N PHE A 100 10.64 -5.29 7.83
CA PHE A 100 10.28 -3.94 7.39
C PHE A 100 11.16 -3.44 6.25
N GLY A 101 10.58 -2.57 5.44
CA GLY A 101 11.25 -1.92 4.33
C GLY A 101 11.91 -2.93 3.38
N VAL A 102 13.10 -2.60 2.92
CA VAL A 102 13.84 -3.45 1.99
C VAL A 102 14.17 -4.82 2.59
N ARG A 103 14.49 -4.87 3.89
CA ARG A 103 14.74 -6.15 4.59
C ARG A 103 13.51 -7.05 4.57
N GLY A 104 12.33 -6.47 4.76
CA GLY A 104 11.06 -7.18 4.67
C GLY A 104 10.82 -7.82 3.30
N ILE A 105 11.15 -7.10 2.23
CA ILE A 105 11.05 -7.62 0.86
C ILE A 105 11.99 -8.82 0.68
N ARG A 106 13.25 -8.72 1.12
CA ARG A 106 14.21 -9.84 1.06
C ARG A 106 13.78 -11.02 1.92
N TYR A 107 13.20 -10.76 3.09
CA TYR A 107 12.66 -11.80 3.95
C TYR A 107 11.56 -12.57 3.22
N VAL A 108 10.59 -11.86 2.64
CA VAL A 108 9.50 -12.50 1.88
C VAL A 108 10.04 -13.26 0.66
N ALA A 109 11.02 -12.71 -0.08
CA ALA A 109 11.68 -13.42 -1.17
C ALA A 109 12.20 -14.80 -0.71
N GLY A 110 12.97 -14.83 0.38
CA GLY A 110 13.51 -16.07 0.95
C GLY A 110 12.46 -17.04 1.48
N GLN A 111 11.24 -16.57 1.78
CA GLN A 111 10.11 -17.41 2.18
C GLN A 111 9.35 -17.97 0.98
N VAL A 112 9.07 -17.15 -0.04
CA VAL A 112 8.32 -17.52 -1.24
C VAL A 112 8.93 -18.75 -1.90
N LYS A 113 10.25 -18.78 -2.09
CA LYS A 113 10.92 -19.95 -2.69
C LYS A 113 10.77 -21.24 -1.88
N LYS A 114 10.61 -21.15 -0.56
CA LYS A 114 10.50 -22.30 0.35
C LYS A 114 9.06 -22.78 0.54
N TRP A 115 8.06 -22.02 0.07
CA TRP A 115 6.66 -22.35 0.32
C TRP A 115 6.23 -23.70 -0.27
N PRO A 116 6.58 -24.07 -1.52
CA PRO A 116 6.20 -25.37 -2.07
C PRO A 116 6.69 -26.53 -1.21
N ASP A 117 7.97 -26.52 -0.83
CA ASP A 117 8.58 -27.60 -0.03
C ASP A 117 8.05 -27.65 1.40
N LYS A 118 7.81 -26.49 2.03
CA LYS A 118 7.39 -26.42 3.43
C LYS A 118 5.89 -26.60 3.64
N LEU A 119 5.07 -26.15 2.70
CA LEU A 119 3.62 -26.08 2.85
C LEU A 119 2.88 -27.09 1.96
N GLY A 120 3.55 -27.63 0.94
CA GLY A 120 2.94 -28.36 -0.15
C GLY A 120 2.25 -27.43 -1.16
N GLU A 121 2.05 -27.90 -2.39
CA GLU A 121 1.55 -27.12 -3.53
C GLU A 121 0.26 -26.35 -3.22
N LYS A 122 -0.74 -27.02 -2.63
CA LYS A 122 -2.04 -26.43 -2.34
C LYS A 122 -1.94 -25.23 -1.38
N ARG A 123 -1.22 -25.37 -0.27
CA ARG A 123 -1.08 -24.30 0.73
C ARG A 123 -0.16 -23.19 0.23
N ALA A 124 0.90 -23.52 -0.50
CA ALA A 124 1.77 -22.54 -1.14
C ALA A 124 0.98 -21.64 -2.10
N SER A 125 0.12 -22.23 -2.94
CA SER A 125 -0.76 -21.48 -3.86
C SER A 125 -1.74 -20.56 -3.12
N LEU A 126 -2.33 -21.02 -2.00
CA LEU A 126 -3.19 -20.19 -1.15
C LEU A 126 -2.43 -19.02 -0.50
N TYR A 127 -1.21 -19.25 -0.01
CA TYR A 127 -0.36 -18.21 0.58
C TYR A 127 0.02 -17.16 -0.46
N LEU A 128 0.39 -17.62 -1.65
CA LEU A 128 0.70 -16.75 -2.77
C LEU A 128 -0.51 -15.92 -3.20
N GLY A 129 -1.69 -16.54 -3.31
CA GLY A 129 -2.93 -15.84 -3.63
C GLY A 129 -3.29 -14.78 -2.59
N ASN A 130 -3.09 -15.07 -1.30
CA ASN A 130 -3.27 -14.06 -0.26
C ASN A 130 -2.26 -12.91 -0.37
N PHE A 131 -0.99 -13.19 -0.68
CA PHE A 131 0.01 -12.15 -0.84
C PHE A 131 -0.32 -11.22 -2.02
N ILE A 132 -0.65 -11.78 -3.19
CA ILE A 132 -1.03 -10.99 -4.37
C ILE A 132 -2.29 -10.18 -4.10
N ARG A 133 -3.31 -10.78 -3.47
CA ARG A 133 -4.53 -10.04 -3.11
C ARG A 133 -4.24 -8.84 -2.21
N MET A 134 -3.33 -8.99 -1.24
CA MET A 134 -2.92 -7.90 -0.35
C MET A 134 -2.20 -6.78 -1.12
N GLN A 135 -1.49 -7.11 -2.21
CA GLN A 135 -0.78 -6.15 -3.04
C GLN A 135 -1.66 -5.53 -4.15
N GLU A 136 -2.54 -6.26 -4.81
CA GLU A 136 -3.41 -5.71 -5.86
C GLU A 136 -4.64 -5.00 -5.30
N GLU A 137 -5.41 -5.67 -4.44
CA GLU A 137 -6.80 -5.28 -4.12
C GLU A 137 -6.92 -4.37 -2.89
N ILE A 138 -5.99 -4.47 -1.94
CA ILE A 138 -6.09 -3.75 -0.65
C ILE A 138 -5.40 -2.38 -0.74
N GLY A 139 -5.77 -1.62 -1.78
CA GLY A 139 -5.46 -0.19 -1.88
C GLY A 139 -3.99 0.17 -2.16
N THR A 140 -3.14 -0.78 -2.57
CA THR A 140 -1.71 -0.48 -2.87
C THR A 140 -1.45 -0.08 -4.32
N GLY A 141 -2.48 -0.12 -5.18
CA GLY A 141 -2.40 0.26 -6.60
C GLY A 141 -1.63 -0.74 -7.47
N GLY A 142 -1.60 -2.02 -7.07
CA GLY A 142 -0.89 -3.08 -7.80
C GLY A 142 0.63 -2.95 -7.77
N GLY A 143 1.18 -2.13 -6.88
CA GLY A 143 2.62 -1.90 -6.81
C GLY A 143 3.07 -1.41 -5.46
N GLY A 144 2.39 -1.76 -4.37
CA GLY A 144 2.82 -1.39 -3.02
C GLY A 144 2.96 0.12 -2.80
N PHE A 145 2.13 0.96 -3.42
CA PHE A 145 2.23 2.43 -3.43
C PHE A 145 3.40 3.03 -4.23
N ARG A 146 4.18 2.24 -4.98
CA ARG A 146 5.33 2.76 -5.74
C ARG A 146 4.91 3.76 -6.82
N PHE A 147 3.80 3.55 -7.52
CA PHE A 147 3.30 4.51 -8.51
C PHE A 147 2.86 5.84 -7.89
N ILE A 148 2.18 5.81 -6.73
CA ILE A 148 1.81 7.03 -6.00
C ILE A 148 3.06 7.76 -5.53
N TYR A 149 4.06 7.02 -5.02
CA TYR A 149 5.30 7.62 -4.59
C TYR A 149 6.13 8.16 -5.77
N ALA A 150 6.10 7.52 -6.93
CA ALA A 150 6.69 8.03 -8.16
C ALA A 150 6.06 9.36 -8.59
N ALA A 151 4.72 9.44 -8.63
CA ALA A 151 4.01 10.70 -8.92
C ALA A 151 4.39 11.80 -7.91
N PHE A 152 4.44 11.47 -6.62
CA PHE A 152 4.93 12.38 -5.58
C PHE A 152 6.35 12.88 -5.85
N LEU A 153 7.30 11.99 -6.20
CA LEU A 153 8.67 12.38 -6.52
C LEU A 153 8.76 13.27 -7.77
N GLN A 154 7.91 13.03 -8.77
CA GLN A 154 7.84 13.84 -9.98
C GLN A 154 7.36 15.26 -9.69
N GLU A 155 6.35 15.43 -8.83
CA GLU A 155 5.90 16.76 -8.38
C GLU A 155 6.92 17.43 -7.45
N ALA A 156 7.53 16.65 -6.54
CA ALA A 156 8.58 17.12 -5.65
C ALA A 156 9.79 17.65 -6.42
N ALA A 157 10.15 17.05 -7.56
CA ALA A 157 11.21 17.53 -8.43
C ALA A 157 10.98 18.98 -8.87
N LYS A 158 9.74 19.36 -9.20
CA LYS A 158 9.37 20.74 -9.57
C LYS A 158 9.38 21.65 -8.34
N ALA A 159 8.73 21.22 -7.26
CA ALA A 159 8.59 22.02 -6.04
C ALA A 159 9.94 22.34 -5.36
N LEU A 160 10.93 21.45 -5.49
CA LEU A 160 12.28 21.60 -4.93
C LEU A 160 13.33 22.04 -5.96
N ASN A 161 12.93 22.25 -7.23
CA ASN A 161 13.85 22.48 -8.35
C ASN A 161 15.01 21.45 -8.40
N ASN A 162 14.68 20.17 -8.21
CA ASN A 162 15.64 19.08 -8.09
C ASN A 162 15.40 18.02 -9.18
N PRO A 163 16.10 18.10 -10.33
CA PRO A 163 15.89 17.17 -11.45
C PRO A 163 16.21 15.72 -11.09
N ARG A 164 17.09 15.47 -10.09
CA ARG A 164 17.41 14.12 -9.63
C ARG A 164 16.19 13.38 -9.08
N LEU A 165 15.24 14.09 -8.47
CA LEU A 165 13.99 13.47 -7.99
C LEU A 165 13.12 12.98 -9.14
N ARG A 166 13.18 13.63 -10.31
CA ARG A 166 12.46 13.19 -11.50
C ARG A 166 13.03 11.87 -12.05
N GLU A 167 14.35 11.75 -12.11
CA GLU A 167 15.02 10.50 -12.49
C GLU A 167 14.67 9.37 -11.52
N LEU A 168 14.71 9.65 -10.21
CA LEU A 168 14.34 8.66 -9.19
C LEU A 168 12.84 8.31 -9.22
N SER A 169 11.97 9.21 -9.70
CA SER A 169 10.57 8.87 -9.94
C SER A 169 10.40 7.83 -11.05
N GLN A 170 11.20 7.92 -12.12
CA GLN A 170 11.15 6.96 -13.22
C GLN A 170 11.61 5.58 -12.75
N GLU A 171 12.68 5.54 -11.97
CA GLU A 171 13.14 4.28 -11.37
C GLU A 171 12.09 3.72 -10.40
N MET A 172 11.41 4.56 -9.62
CA MET A 172 10.32 4.11 -8.75
C MET A 172 9.15 3.50 -9.54
N THR A 173 8.78 4.09 -10.69
CA THR A 173 7.79 3.51 -11.59
C THR A 173 8.22 2.15 -12.09
N ALA A 174 9.47 2.02 -12.55
CA ALA A 174 10.00 0.75 -13.05
C ALA A 174 10.08 -0.35 -11.97
N ILE A 175 10.33 0.03 -10.70
CA ILE A 175 10.20 -0.89 -9.56
C ILE A 175 8.74 -1.30 -9.35
N GLY A 176 7.79 -0.36 -9.47
CA GLY A 176 6.36 -0.63 -9.43
C GLY A 176 5.92 -1.62 -10.52
N ASP A 177 6.43 -1.48 -11.74
CA ASP A 177 6.16 -2.42 -12.84
C ASP A 177 6.70 -3.81 -12.54
N ARG A 178 7.86 -3.91 -11.90
CA ARG A 178 8.43 -5.19 -11.45
C ARG A 178 7.57 -5.88 -10.39
N TRP A 179 6.94 -5.10 -9.50
CA TRP A 179 5.92 -5.62 -8.57
C TRP A 179 4.68 -6.17 -9.29
N ARG A 180 4.21 -5.50 -10.35
CA ARG A 180 3.09 -6.01 -11.17
C ARG A 180 3.44 -7.29 -11.90
N GLU A 181 4.67 -7.40 -12.39
CA GLU A 181 5.14 -8.63 -13.03
C GLU A 181 5.16 -9.80 -12.06
N PHE A 182 5.65 -9.58 -10.82
CA PHE A 182 5.55 -10.56 -9.74
C PHE A 182 4.11 -11.04 -9.53
N ALA A 183 3.15 -10.11 -9.47
CA ALA A 183 1.73 -10.41 -9.30
C ALA A 183 1.16 -11.22 -10.48
N ALA A 184 1.52 -10.84 -11.70
CA ALA A 184 1.08 -11.51 -12.92
C ALA A 184 1.59 -12.97 -13.00
N ILE A 185 2.87 -13.20 -12.69
CA ILE A 185 3.48 -14.54 -12.62
C ILE A 185 2.78 -15.37 -11.55
N GLY A 186 2.60 -14.79 -10.35
CA GLY A 186 1.94 -15.52 -9.27
C GLY A 186 0.47 -15.86 -9.59
N GLY A 187 -0.25 -14.98 -10.28
CA GLY A 187 -1.59 -15.26 -10.79
C GLY A 187 -1.63 -16.42 -11.79
N ARG A 188 -0.60 -16.55 -12.65
CA ARG A 188 -0.46 -17.69 -13.57
C ARG A 188 -0.17 -19.00 -12.83
N ILE A 189 0.72 -18.96 -11.83
CA ILE A 189 1.04 -20.12 -10.98
C ILE A 189 -0.21 -20.62 -10.25
N ILE A 190 -0.97 -19.72 -9.63
CA ILE A 190 -2.21 -20.07 -8.91
C ILE A 190 -3.23 -20.74 -9.85
N LYS A 191 -3.35 -20.23 -11.08
CA LYS A 191 -4.27 -20.75 -12.11
C LYS A 191 -3.75 -21.98 -12.84
N LYS A 192 -2.54 -22.47 -12.51
CA LYS A 192 -1.84 -23.55 -13.22
C LYS A 192 -1.68 -23.28 -14.73
N ARG A 193 -1.38 -22.02 -15.07
CA ARG A 193 -1.13 -21.53 -16.45
C ARG A 193 0.28 -20.97 -16.63
N ASN A 194 1.16 -21.25 -15.68
CA ASN A 194 2.56 -20.82 -15.73
C ASN A 194 3.37 -21.75 -16.66
N ASN A 195 4.44 -21.20 -17.24
CA ASN A 195 5.44 -22.01 -17.94
C ASN A 195 6.54 -22.48 -16.95
N GLU A 196 7.50 -23.29 -17.42
CA GLU A 196 8.58 -23.84 -16.58
C GLU A 196 9.49 -22.76 -15.97
N GLN A 197 9.62 -21.60 -16.63
CA GLN A 197 10.44 -20.47 -16.17
C GLN A 197 9.72 -19.66 -15.09
N GLU A 198 8.40 -19.78 -15.00
CA GLU A 198 7.54 -19.10 -14.03
C GLU A 198 7.32 -20.00 -12.81
N SER A 199 8.27 -19.93 -11.87
CA SER A 199 8.30 -20.73 -10.65
C SER A 199 8.36 -19.87 -9.38
N TYR A 200 8.17 -20.49 -8.21
CA TYR A 200 8.38 -19.83 -6.91
C TYR A 200 9.82 -19.31 -6.75
N GLU A 201 10.81 -19.99 -7.35
CA GLU A 201 12.20 -19.53 -7.36
C GLU A 201 12.35 -18.25 -8.20
N ALA A 202 11.76 -18.22 -9.40
CA ALA A 202 11.74 -17.03 -10.24
C ALA A 202 11.05 -15.85 -9.53
N MET A 203 9.91 -16.10 -8.86
CA MET A 203 9.23 -15.07 -8.06
C MET A 203 10.09 -14.55 -6.89
N SER A 204 10.83 -15.44 -6.22
CA SER A 204 11.78 -15.05 -5.18
C SER A 204 12.89 -14.17 -5.76
N ALA A 205 13.41 -14.48 -6.95
CA ALA A 205 14.43 -13.67 -7.62
C ALA A 205 13.90 -12.26 -7.95
N ILE A 206 12.66 -12.15 -8.42
CA ILE A 206 12.02 -10.85 -8.68
C ILE A 206 11.95 -10.00 -7.40
N LEU A 207 11.50 -10.59 -6.28
CA LEU A 207 11.44 -9.87 -5.00
C LEU A 207 12.82 -9.45 -4.50
N ALA A 208 13.84 -10.28 -4.69
CA ALA A 208 15.21 -9.94 -4.33
C ALA A 208 15.73 -8.75 -5.16
N GLU A 209 15.49 -8.75 -6.48
CA GLU A 209 15.83 -7.65 -7.38
C GLU A 209 15.12 -6.35 -6.96
N ILE A 210 13.80 -6.41 -6.69
CA ILE A 210 13.03 -5.27 -6.18
C ILE A 210 13.68 -4.70 -4.92
N ALA A 211 14.08 -5.56 -3.97
CA ALA A 211 14.71 -5.11 -2.76
C ALA A 211 16.05 -4.39 -3.03
N ASP A 212 16.87 -4.92 -3.93
CA ASP A 212 18.15 -4.30 -4.28
C ASP A 212 17.95 -2.94 -4.96
N ARG A 213 16.99 -2.86 -5.89
CA ARG A 213 16.62 -1.61 -6.57
C ARG A 213 16.06 -0.58 -5.60
N GLU A 214 15.17 -0.96 -4.69
CA GLU A 214 14.65 -0.07 -3.66
C GLU A 214 15.74 0.39 -2.69
N GLN A 215 16.69 -0.49 -2.32
CA GLN A 215 17.83 -0.08 -1.49
C GLN A 215 18.65 1.03 -2.15
N HIS A 216 18.98 0.85 -3.43
CA HIS A 216 19.71 1.84 -4.20
C HIS A 216 18.90 3.14 -4.34
N LEU A 217 17.61 3.04 -4.70
CA LEU A 217 16.73 4.20 -4.87
C LEU A 217 16.61 5.00 -3.58
N PHE A 218 16.27 4.37 -2.44
CA PHE A 218 16.12 5.09 -1.17
C PHE A 218 17.46 5.63 -0.66
N GLY A 219 18.58 4.94 -0.95
CA GLY A 219 19.92 5.46 -0.70
C GLY A 219 20.22 6.73 -1.51
N ALA A 220 19.85 6.75 -2.79
CA ALA A 220 19.99 7.91 -3.66
C ALA A 220 19.06 9.05 -3.24
N LEU A 221 17.78 8.77 -2.95
CA LEU A 221 16.82 9.75 -2.46
C LEU A 221 17.33 10.44 -1.21
N LYS A 222 17.84 9.66 -0.23
CA LYS A 222 18.39 10.22 1.00
C LYS A 222 19.47 11.26 0.70
N LYS A 223 20.40 10.97 -0.21
CA LYS A 223 21.46 11.91 -0.64
C LYS A 223 20.90 13.14 -1.37
N SER A 224 19.86 12.96 -2.20
CA SER A 224 19.25 14.04 -2.98
C SER A 224 18.45 15.04 -2.15
N VAL A 225 18.10 14.71 -0.91
CA VAL A 225 17.39 15.61 0.02
C VAL A 225 18.15 15.82 1.34
N SER A 226 19.42 15.42 1.39
CA SER A 226 20.30 15.68 2.54
C SER A 226 20.64 17.16 2.63
#